data_AF-A0A7R6XXL7-F1
#
_entry.id   AF-A0A7R6XXL7-F1
#
_cell.length_a   1.000
_cell.length_b   1.000
_cell.length_c   1.000
_cell.angle_alpha   90.00
_cell.angle_beta   90.00
_cell.angle_gamma   90.00
#
_symmetry.space_group_name_H-M   'P 1'
#
loop_
_entity.id
_entity.type
_entity.pdbx_description
1 polymer ?
#
loop_
_entity_poly.entity_id
_entity_poly.type
_entity_poly.pdbx_seq_one_letter_code
_entity_poly.pdbx_strand_id
1 'polypeptide(L)'
;MMREAQIIDGMIDLLVETIHKIGVRSKRKVVGGIARDIEKVYGKERLLVDIAGAAIEAPGGRVCDVIFPVAGKEKLAAIVKEHRAKGTLERRIYQVMRGSYAGHYRRILPKLLSVLEFRSNNAVHRPVLGALDWIRRAFETGCRVVPRNGVPIEGVIPPKCRGAIIGKDGRINRISYELCVLSQLRDRIRAKEIWVVGADHYRNPDDDLPKDFESRRAAYYNALNLTSDARAFTRKIQAELERELRLLNAELPRNDKARILWRGENRISITPFQPLPEPQGLRSVKAEIGRRWPMTELLDVLKETALDTGFLDAFETSASRVALSRGALDRRLILCLYGLGTNAGLKRVAAGCPDVSYEELLHVGRRFIHRDALEAACGRVANATLAIRNTAIWGEAGTACASDSKKFGAWDGNLMTEWHVRYGGRGVMIYWHVEKGSTCVFSQLKRCSSSEVASMIKGVLRHCTDMEIQRQYVDSHGQSSIGFAFCHLLGFELAPRLKAIARQTLALPHPGLRACPICFPFFPASSTGRRSSRMHSGLADPEAILRRFARARGVVVGPKT
;
A
#
# COMPACT_ATOMS: atom_id res chain seq x y z
N MET A 1 -25.92 3.71 -10.49
CA MET A 1 -24.76 2.80 -10.69
C MET A 1 -23.56 3.14 -9.79
N MET A 2 -22.96 4.34 -9.84
CA MET A 2 -21.70 4.61 -9.09
C MET A 2 -21.81 4.45 -7.56
N ARG A 3 -22.92 4.86 -6.94
CA ARG A 3 -23.12 4.75 -5.48
C ARG A 3 -23.30 3.31 -5.00
N GLU A 4 -23.97 2.48 -5.79
CA GLU A 4 -24.15 1.06 -5.49
C GLU A 4 -22.82 0.32 -5.51
N ALA A 5 -22.00 0.56 -6.54
CA ALA A 5 -20.66 -0.01 -6.64
C ALA A 5 -19.75 0.40 -5.47
N GLN A 6 -19.82 1.66 -5.03
CA GLN A 6 -19.09 2.14 -3.84
C GLN A 6 -19.51 1.42 -2.56
N ILE A 7 -20.81 1.16 -2.39
CA ILE A 7 -21.32 0.40 -1.22
C ILE A 7 -20.83 -1.04 -1.28
N ILE A 8 -20.90 -1.69 -2.45
CA ILE A 8 -20.41 -3.07 -2.65
C ILE A 8 -18.90 -3.15 -2.36
N ASP A 9 -18.10 -2.23 -2.90
CA ASP A 9 -16.66 -2.17 -2.63
C ASP A 9 -16.37 -2.00 -1.12
N GLY A 10 -17.13 -1.12 -0.44
CA GLY A 10 -17.02 -0.94 1.01
C GLY A 10 -17.36 -2.20 1.81
N MET A 11 -18.35 -2.98 1.38
CA MET A 11 -18.69 -4.27 2.00
C MET A 11 -17.58 -5.31 1.79
N ILE A 12 -16.99 -5.36 0.59
CA ILE A 12 -15.88 -6.27 0.27
C ILE A 12 -14.64 -5.91 1.10
N ASP A 13 -14.35 -4.61 1.23
CA ASP A 13 -13.26 -4.12 2.05
C ASP A 13 -13.44 -4.51 3.52
N LEU A 14 -14.65 -4.32 4.06
CA LEU A 14 -14.99 -4.72 5.42
C LEU A 14 -14.79 -6.23 5.63
N LEU A 15 -15.18 -7.06 4.65
CA LEU A 15 -14.96 -8.51 4.67
C LEU A 15 -13.46 -8.85 4.71
N VAL A 16 -12.68 -8.29 3.78
CA VAL A 16 -11.22 -8.50 3.68
C VAL A 16 -10.49 -8.07 4.95
N GLU A 17 -10.88 -6.93 5.51
CA GLU A 17 -10.29 -6.38 6.73
C GLU A 17 -10.68 -7.20 7.96
N THR A 18 -11.94 -7.65 8.04
CA THR A 18 -12.42 -8.51 9.14
C THR A 18 -11.67 -9.83 9.18
N ILE A 19 -11.50 -10.50 8.03
CA ILE A 19 -10.72 -11.75 7.92
C ILE A 19 -9.27 -11.52 8.37
N HIS A 20 -8.67 -10.39 7.99
CA HIS A 20 -7.32 -10.04 8.43
C HIS A 20 -7.24 -9.80 9.95
N LYS A 21 -8.18 -9.03 10.50
CA LYS A 21 -8.26 -8.69 11.93
C LYS A 21 -8.41 -9.94 12.81
N ILE A 22 -9.16 -10.94 12.36
CA ILE A 22 -9.30 -12.23 13.05
C ILE A 22 -7.92 -12.88 13.27
N GLY A 23 -7.10 -12.94 12.23
CA GLY A 23 -5.74 -13.50 12.30
C GLY A 23 -4.80 -12.65 13.18
N VAL A 24 -4.75 -11.33 12.95
CA VAL A 24 -3.83 -10.44 13.67
C VAL A 24 -4.16 -10.34 15.16
N ARG A 25 -5.43 -10.20 15.52
CA ARG A 25 -5.86 -10.15 16.94
C ARG A 25 -5.55 -11.46 17.65
N SER A 26 -5.76 -12.60 16.98
CA SER A 26 -5.43 -13.91 17.53
C SER A 26 -3.93 -14.06 17.78
N LYS A 27 -3.09 -13.64 16.83
CA LYS A 27 -1.63 -13.61 16.99
C LYS A 27 -1.22 -12.73 18.17
N ARG A 28 -1.73 -11.50 18.24
CA ARG A 28 -1.43 -10.58 19.36
C ARG A 28 -1.87 -11.15 20.71
N LYS A 29 -3.05 -11.76 20.79
CA LYS A 29 -3.55 -12.38 22.03
C LYS A 29 -2.68 -13.54 22.49
N VAL A 30 -2.18 -14.37 21.57
CA VAL A 30 -1.27 -15.47 21.92
C VAL A 30 0.10 -14.95 22.30
N VAL A 31 0.67 -14.02 21.54
CA VAL A 31 1.99 -13.42 21.85
C VAL A 31 1.95 -12.69 23.20
N GLY A 32 0.93 -11.86 23.45
CA GLY A 32 0.75 -11.20 24.75
C GLY A 32 0.35 -12.17 25.87
N GLY A 33 -0.22 -13.33 25.55
CA GLY A 33 -0.40 -14.43 26.50
C GLY A 33 0.93 -15.07 26.87
N ILE A 34 1.80 -15.32 25.89
CA ILE A 34 3.16 -15.85 26.11
C ILE A 34 4.00 -14.87 26.91
N ALA A 35 3.97 -13.58 26.58
CA ALA A 35 4.67 -12.55 27.34
C ALA A 35 4.22 -12.52 28.81
N ARG A 36 2.90 -12.55 29.07
CA ARG A 36 2.37 -12.64 30.43
C ARG A 36 2.68 -13.97 31.12
N ASP A 37 2.71 -15.08 30.40
CA ASP A 37 3.14 -16.38 30.92
C ASP A 37 4.62 -16.35 31.30
N ILE A 38 5.45 -15.55 30.61
CA ILE A 38 6.86 -15.34 30.95
C ILE A 38 6.97 -14.45 32.19
N GLU A 39 6.29 -13.30 32.22
CA GLU A 39 6.26 -12.37 33.36
C GLU A 39 5.73 -13.02 34.65
N LYS A 40 4.76 -13.95 34.55
CA LYS A 40 4.19 -14.65 35.71
C LYS A 40 5.09 -15.74 36.27
N VAL A 41 6.11 -16.18 35.53
CA VAL A 41 6.97 -17.28 35.97
C VAL A 41 8.26 -16.71 36.54
N TYR A 42 8.14 -16.04 37.69
CA TYR A 42 9.27 -15.76 38.56
C TYR A 42 9.95 -17.10 38.94
N GLY A 43 11.19 -17.28 38.50
CA GLY A 43 12.05 -18.43 38.85
C GLY A 43 12.52 -19.33 37.69
N LYS A 44 11.90 -19.29 36.49
CA LYS A 44 12.41 -20.07 35.33
C LYS A 44 13.63 -19.42 34.67
N GLU A 45 13.73 -18.10 34.65
CA GLU A 45 14.93 -17.38 34.17
C GLU A 45 16.13 -17.67 35.07
N ARG A 46 15.94 -17.63 36.40
CA ARG A 46 16.97 -18.03 37.37
C ARG A 46 17.40 -19.48 37.16
N LEU A 47 16.44 -20.40 37.00
CA LEU A 47 16.73 -21.81 36.68
C LEU A 47 17.54 -21.99 35.38
N LEU A 48 17.27 -21.19 34.34
CA LEU A 48 18.04 -21.23 33.09
C LEU A 48 19.48 -20.72 33.26
N VAL A 49 19.65 -19.66 34.05
CA VAL A 49 20.98 -19.12 34.41
C VAL A 49 21.75 -20.13 35.25
N ASP A 50 21.10 -20.77 36.23
CA ASP A 50 21.73 -21.76 37.10
C ASP A 50 22.15 -23.02 36.30
N ILE A 51 21.32 -23.48 35.36
CA ILE A 51 21.65 -24.58 34.43
C ILE A 51 22.82 -24.21 33.52
N ALA A 52 22.82 -22.99 32.97
CA ALA A 52 23.89 -22.52 32.10
C ALA A 52 25.21 -22.34 32.85
N GLY A 53 25.16 -21.83 34.08
CA GLY A 53 26.32 -21.70 34.98
C GLY A 53 26.93 -23.05 35.31
N ALA A 54 26.11 -24.02 35.75
CA ALA A 54 26.57 -25.38 36.04
C ALA A 54 27.20 -26.07 34.81
N ALA A 55 26.63 -25.86 33.61
CA ALA A 55 27.18 -26.39 32.37
C ALA A 55 28.51 -25.75 31.95
N ILE A 56 28.74 -24.48 32.29
CA ILE A 56 30.00 -23.76 32.01
C ILE A 56 31.09 -24.14 33.02
N GLU A 57 30.73 -24.31 34.29
CA GLU A 57 31.68 -24.70 35.35
C GLU A 57 32.19 -26.13 35.20
N ALA A 58 31.37 -27.05 34.69
CA ALA A 58 31.73 -28.46 34.50
C ALA A 58 31.31 -29.00 33.10
N PRO A 59 31.96 -28.55 32.01
CA PRO A 59 31.53 -28.83 30.64
C PRO A 59 31.65 -30.31 30.21
N GLY A 60 32.51 -31.09 30.88
CA GLY A 60 32.68 -32.52 30.65
C GLY A 60 31.91 -33.42 31.65
N GLY A 61 31.18 -32.82 32.60
CA GLY A 61 30.48 -33.56 33.65
C GLY A 61 29.22 -34.26 33.14
N ARG A 62 28.83 -35.37 33.78
CA ARG A 62 27.59 -36.07 33.43
C ARG A 62 26.39 -35.22 33.84
N VAL A 63 25.35 -35.21 33.00
CA VAL A 63 24.12 -34.42 33.22
C VAL A 63 23.46 -34.72 34.57
N CYS A 64 23.54 -35.96 35.05
CA CYS A 64 23.01 -36.37 36.35
C CYS A 64 23.72 -35.73 37.54
N ASP A 65 25.00 -35.41 37.40
CA ASP A 65 25.86 -34.94 38.48
C ASP A 65 25.98 -33.40 38.47
N VAL A 66 25.79 -32.77 37.29
CA VAL A 66 25.96 -31.33 37.10
C VAL A 66 24.62 -30.59 36.99
N ILE A 67 23.66 -31.13 36.23
CA ILE A 67 22.44 -30.39 35.87
C ILE A 67 21.26 -30.77 36.78
N PHE A 68 21.13 -32.03 37.18
CA PHE A 68 19.99 -32.48 38.02
C PHE A 68 20.00 -31.96 39.47
N PRO A 69 21.15 -31.71 40.14
CA PRO A 69 21.16 -31.08 41.46
C PRO A 69 20.63 -29.64 41.42
N VAL A 70 20.91 -28.92 40.33
CA VAL A 70 20.51 -27.52 40.12
C VAL A 70 19.08 -27.44 39.58
N ALA A 71 18.71 -28.34 38.69
CA ALA A 71 17.39 -28.46 38.10
C ALA A 71 16.93 -29.92 38.11
N GLY A 72 16.19 -30.30 39.17
CA GLY A 72 15.70 -31.67 39.35
C GLY A 72 15.07 -32.27 38.09
N LYS A 73 15.36 -33.54 37.81
CA LYS A 73 14.90 -34.29 36.63
C LYS A 73 13.38 -34.20 36.42
N GLU A 74 12.60 -34.28 37.49
CA GLU A 74 11.14 -34.18 37.46
C GLU A 74 10.66 -32.77 37.07
N LYS A 75 11.34 -31.74 37.55
CA LYS A 75 11.06 -30.34 37.21
C LYS A 75 11.37 -30.05 35.74
N LEU A 76 12.50 -30.57 35.24
CA LEU A 76 12.83 -30.51 33.81
C LEU A 76 11.83 -31.29 32.96
N ALA A 77 11.43 -32.49 33.39
CA ALA A 77 10.41 -33.29 32.71
C ALA A 77 9.05 -32.58 32.68
N ALA A 78 8.66 -31.91 33.77
CA ALA A 78 7.44 -31.11 33.84
C ALA A 78 7.50 -29.88 32.91
N ILE A 79 8.63 -29.18 32.83
CA ILE A 79 8.83 -28.06 31.89
C ILE A 79 8.75 -28.54 30.43
N VAL A 80 9.40 -29.66 30.12
CA VAL A 80 9.34 -30.28 28.78
C VAL A 80 7.92 -30.73 28.45
N LYS A 81 7.20 -31.34 29.40
CA LYS A 81 5.80 -31.78 29.25
C LYS A 81 4.87 -30.58 29.05
N GLU A 82 5.04 -29.51 29.83
CA GLU A 82 4.30 -28.25 29.70
C GLU A 82 4.53 -27.61 28.32
N HIS A 83 5.79 -27.54 27.87
CA HIS A 83 6.14 -26.95 26.57
C HIS A 83 5.63 -27.80 25.40
N ARG A 84 5.77 -29.12 25.47
CA ARG A 84 5.23 -30.06 24.47
C ARG A 84 3.69 -30.05 24.45
N ALA A 85 3.04 -29.91 25.60
CA ALA A 85 1.58 -29.83 25.71
C ALA A 85 1.01 -28.50 25.17
N LYS A 86 1.74 -27.38 25.32
CA LYS A 86 1.34 -26.07 24.78
C LYS A 86 1.35 -26.04 23.24
N GLY A 87 2.10 -26.93 22.58
CA GLY A 87 2.17 -27.05 21.12
C GLY A 87 2.85 -25.88 20.42
N THR A 88 2.91 -25.92 19.09
CA THR A 88 3.54 -24.85 18.30
C THR A 88 2.79 -23.52 18.42
N LEU A 89 3.52 -22.41 18.30
CA LEU A 89 2.94 -21.05 18.29
C LEU A 89 1.79 -20.93 17.26
N GLU A 90 2.00 -21.48 16.06
CA GLU A 90 0.99 -21.47 14.99
C GLU A 90 -0.30 -22.19 15.41
N ARG A 91 -0.18 -23.34 16.09
CA ARG A 91 -1.34 -24.11 16.57
C ARG A 91 -2.11 -23.33 17.64
N ARG A 92 -1.42 -22.66 18.57
CA ARG A 92 -2.05 -21.81 19.60
C ARG A 92 -2.79 -20.63 18.96
N ILE A 93 -2.18 -19.96 17.98
CA ILE A 93 -2.80 -18.87 17.21
C ILE A 93 -4.06 -19.37 16.51
N TYR A 94 -3.98 -20.53 15.86
CA TYR A 94 -5.10 -21.12 15.14
C TYR A 94 -6.27 -21.48 16.06
N GLN A 95 -6.01 -22.00 17.26
CA GLN A 95 -7.05 -22.29 18.25
C GLN A 95 -7.79 -21.03 18.72
N VAL A 96 -7.06 -19.95 19.04
CA VAL A 96 -7.67 -18.66 19.41
C VAL A 96 -8.49 -18.10 18.26
N MET A 97 -7.96 -18.19 17.04
CA MET A 97 -8.64 -17.76 15.81
C MET A 97 -9.97 -18.48 15.61
N ARG A 98 -9.98 -19.80 15.80
CA ARG A 98 -11.18 -20.63 15.72
C ARG A 98 -12.23 -20.20 16.74
N GLY A 99 -11.82 -19.96 18.00
CA GLY A 99 -12.74 -19.51 19.05
C GLY A 99 -13.33 -18.13 18.75
N SER A 100 -12.51 -17.16 18.36
CA SER A 100 -12.98 -15.81 18.02
C SER A 100 -13.93 -15.79 16.83
N TYR A 101 -13.62 -16.56 15.78
CA TYR A 101 -14.48 -16.66 14.61
C TYR A 101 -15.81 -17.31 14.96
N ALA A 102 -15.79 -18.45 15.66
CA ALA A 102 -16.99 -19.17 16.06
C ALA A 102 -17.95 -18.33 16.93
N GLY A 103 -17.41 -17.59 17.91
CA GLY A 103 -18.23 -16.86 18.89
C GLY A 103 -18.74 -15.50 18.42
N HIS A 104 -18.03 -14.81 17.51
CA HIS A 104 -18.36 -13.42 17.17
C HIS A 104 -18.55 -13.16 15.68
N TYR A 105 -17.63 -13.63 14.83
CA TYR A 105 -17.61 -13.23 13.42
C TYR A 105 -18.47 -14.11 12.52
N ARG A 106 -18.66 -15.38 12.89
CA ARG A 106 -19.43 -16.36 12.10
C ARG A 106 -20.89 -15.94 11.87
N ARG A 107 -21.50 -15.17 12.79
CA ARG A 107 -22.90 -14.67 12.65
C ARG A 107 -23.09 -13.63 11.55
N ILE A 108 -22.03 -12.93 11.17
CA ILE A 108 -22.07 -11.87 10.14
C ILE A 108 -21.90 -12.47 8.75
N LEU A 109 -21.13 -13.55 8.65
CA LEU A 109 -20.73 -14.14 7.38
C LEU A 109 -21.89 -14.55 6.46
N PRO A 110 -22.97 -15.20 6.93
CA PRO A 110 -24.10 -15.55 6.07
C PRO A 110 -24.74 -14.34 5.39
N LYS A 111 -24.93 -13.24 6.12
CA LYS A 111 -25.53 -12.01 5.60
C LYS A 111 -24.67 -11.34 4.53
N LEU A 112 -23.34 -11.40 4.68
CA LEU A 112 -22.43 -10.87 3.66
C LEU A 112 -22.39 -11.77 2.42
N LEU A 113 -22.33 -13.09 2.63
CA LEU A 113 -22.30 -14.05 1.53
C LEU A 113 -23.64 -14.12 0.79
N SER A 114 -24.77 -13.72 1.37
CA SER A 114 -26.06 -13.69 0.66
C SER A 114 -26.21 -12.49 -0.28
N VAL A 115 -25.46 -11.41 -0.05
CA VAL A 115 -25.55 -10.18 -0.86
C VAL A 115 -24.45 -10.12 -1.92
N LEU A 116 -23.25 -10.66 -1.62
CA LEU A 116 -22.10 -10.58 -2.53
C LEU A 116 -22.07 -11.78 -3.48
N GLU A 117 -22.08 -11.49 -4.79
CA GLU A 117 -21.94 -12.51 -5.83
C GLU A 117 -20.48 -12.61 -6.31
N PHE A 118 -19.80 -13.70 -5.96
CA PHE A 118 -18.41 -13.94 -6.32
C PHE A 118 -18.28 -14.71 -7.63
N ARG A 119 -17.42 -14.24 -8.53
CA ARG A 119 -17.11 -14.85 -9.83
C ARG A 119 -15.60 -14.97 -10.03
N SER A 120 -15.18 -15.82 -10.95
CA SER A 120 -13.77 -15.98 -11.32
C SER A 120 -13.63 -16.44 -12.77
N ASN A 121 -12.73 -15.80 -13.51
CA ASN A 121 -12.40 -16.19 -14.88
C ASN A 121 -11.32 -17.28 -14.91
N ASN A 122 -10.71 -17.57 -13.75
CA ASN A 122 -9.63 -18.53 -13.61
C ASN A 122 -10.16 -19.88 -13.10
N ALA A 123 -10.10 -20.90 -13.95
CA ALA A 123 -10.57 -22.25 -13.62
C ALA A 123 -9.87 -22.82 -12.37
N VAL A 124 -8.60 -22.46 -12.12
CA VAL A 124 -7.82 -22.92 -10.96
C VAL A 124 -8.41 -22.44 -9.62
N HIS A 125 -9.13 -21.31 -9.62
CA HIS A 125 -9.68 -20.70 -8.41
C HIS A 125 -11.19 -20.95 -8.23
N ARG A 126 -11.86 -21.57 -9.21
CA ARG A 126 -13.26 -22.02 -9.08
C ARG A 126 -13.53 -22.94 -7.88
N PRO A 127 -12.62 -23.83 -7.42
CA PRO A 127 -12.88 -24.64 -6.23
C PRO A 127 -13.20 -23.82 -4.98
N VAL A 128 -12.64 -22.61 -4.85
CA VAL A 128 -12.94 -21.69 -3.72
C VAL A 128 -14.38 -21.19 -3.79
N LEU A 129 -14.93 -20.95 -4.98
CA LEU A 129 -16.33 -20.57 -5.17
C LEU A 129 -17.25 -21.73 -4.77
N GLY A 130 -16.93 -22.95 -5.23
CA GLY A 130 -17.67 -24.15 -4.81
C GLY A 130 -17.65 -24.36 -3.29
N ALA A 131 -16.54 -24.06 -2.63
CA ALA A 131 -16.45 -24.08 -1.17
C ALA A 131 -17.35 -23.03 -0.50
N LEU A 132 -17.47 -21.83 -1.07
CA LEU A 132 -18.38 -20.80 -0.56
C LEU A 132 -19.84 -21.20 -0.72
N ASP A 133 -20.22 -21.80 -1.85
CA ASP A 133 -21.58 -22.28 -2.08
C ASP A 133 -21.93 -23.47 -1.17
N TRP A 134 -20.95 -24.32 -0.87
CA TRP A 134 -21.10 -25.34 0.17
C TRP A 134 -21.29 -24.71 1.55
N ILE A 135 -20.49 -23.71 1.93
CA ILE A 135 -20.62 -23.00 3.21
C ILE A 135 -22.00 -22.32 3.34
N ARG A 136 -22.49 -21.68 2.26
CA ARG A 136 -23.82 -21.06 2.20
C ARG A 136 -24.92 -22.06 2.56
N ARG A 137 -24.97 -23.19 1.86
CA ARG A 137 -25.94 -24.26 2.12
C ARG A 137 -25.78 -24.90 3.50
N ALA A 138 -24.53 -25.04 3.96
CA ALA A 138 -24.26 -25.65 5.25
C ALA A 138 -24.70 -24.76 6.44
N PHE A 139 -24.93 -23.44 6.30
CA PHE A 139 -25.33 -22.59 7.43
C PHE A 139 -26.61 -23.04 8.12
N GLU A 140 -27.52 -23.67 7.39
CA GLU A 140 -28.80 -24.13 7.91
C GLU A 140 -28.69 -25.41 8.75
N THR A 141 -27.64 -26.23 8.55
CA THR A 141 -27.57 -27.58 9.13
C THR A 141 -26.97 -27.66 10.54
N GLY A 142 -26.43 -26.57 11.10
CA GLY A 142 -25.95 -26.49 12.50
C GLY A 142 -24.75 -27.38 12.91
N CYS A 143 -24.35 -28.38 12.11
CA CYS A 143 -23.33 -29.36 12.46
C CYS A 143 -21.92 -28.76 12.57
N ARG A 144 -21.18 -29.09 13.64
CA ARG A 144 -19.79 -28.66 13.88
C ARG A 144 -18.74 -29.52 13.17
N VAL A 145 -19.06 -30.77 12.91
CA VAL A 145 -18.22 -31.75 12.21
C VAL A 145 -19.05 -32.32 11.08
N VAL A 146 -18.49 -32.36 9.88
CA VAL A 146 -19.16 -32.85 8.69
C VAL A 146 -18.40 -34.02 8.08
N PRO A 147 -19.09 -34.99 7.48
CA PRO A 147 -18.43 -36.04 6.70
C PRO A 147 -17.67 -35.42 5.53
N ARG A 148 -16.63 -36.12 5.05
CA ARG A 148 -15.81 -35.66 3.92
C ARG A 148 -16.60 -35.53 2.62
N ASN A 149 -17.65 -36.34 2.47
CA ASN A 149 -18.42 -36.44 1.25
C ASN A 149 -19.12 -35.13 0.92
N GLY A 150 -18.87 -34.60 -0.29
CA GLY A 150 -19.48 -33.37 -0.78
C GLY A 150 -18.80 -32.06 -0.36
N VAL A 151 -17.69 -32.10 0.40
CA VAL A 151 -16.94 -30.89 0.80
C VAL A 151 -15.78 -30.63 -0.19
N PRO A 152 -15.69 -29.44 -0.83
CA PRO A 152 -14.58 -29.11 -1.72
C PRO A 152 -13.24 -29.01 -0.99
N ILE A 153 -12.30 -29.92 -1.25
CA ILE A 153 -10.98 -29.97 -0.59
C ILE A 153 -9.84 -29.58 -1.53
N GLU A 154 -9.82 -30.17 -2.73
CA GLU A 154 -8.78 -29.93 -3.72
C GLU A 154 -8.86 -28.50 -4.28
N GLY A 155 -7.71 -27.83 -4.38
CA GLY A 155 -7.63 -26.42 -4.77
C GLY A 155 -8.10 -25.41 -3.71
N VAL A 156 -8.66 -25.87 -2.58
CA VAL A 156 -9.18 -25.01 -1.50
C VAL A 156 -8.28 -25.05 -0.27
N ILE A 157 -7.89 -26.25 0.19
CA ILE A 157 -7.11 -26.42 1.41
C ILE A 157 -5.62 -26.53 1.08
N PRO A 158 -4.76 -25.58 1.54
CA PRO A 158 -3.32 -25.70 1.38
C PRO A 158 -2.78 -26.95 2.09
N PRO A 159 -1.74 -27.63 1.56
CA PRO A 159 -1.18 -28.84 2.16
C PRO A 159 -0.83 -28.69 3.64
N LYS A 160 -0.27 -27.53 4.03
CA LYS A 160 0.11 -27.20 5.41
C LYS A 160 -1.07 -27.16 6.39
N CYS A 161 -2.28 -26.90 5.91
CA CYS A 161 -3.47 -26.77 6.75
C CYS A 161 -4.30 -28.06 6.83
N ARG A 162 -4.01 -29.06 5.99
CA ARG A 162 -4.82 -30.29 5.88
C ARG A 162 -4.97 -31.01 7.23
N GLY A 163 -3.87 -31.20 7.96
CA GLY A 163 -3.87 -31.91 9.25
C GLY A 163 -4.60 -31.19 10.39
N ALA A 164 -4.89 -29.89 10.25
CA ALA A 164 -5.68 -29.13 11.23
C ALA A 164 -7.19 -29.13 10.93
N ILE A 165 -7.56 -29.42 9.68
CA ILE A 165 -8.94 -29.35 9.18
C ILE A 165 -9.56 -30.74 9.09
N ILE A 166 -8.78 -31.72 8.63
CA ILE A 166 -9.20 -33.11 8.45
C ILE A 166 -8.68 -33.92 9.65
N GLY A 167 -9.61 -34.47 10.42
CA GLY A 167 -9.31 -35.38 11.52
C GLY A 167 -8.73 -36.70 11.02
N LYS A 168 -8.11 -37.47 11.92
CA LYS A 168 -7.58 -38.82 11.60
C LYS A 168 -8.69 -39.79 11.15
N ASP A 169 -9.93 -39.53 11.57
CA ASP A 169 -11.15 -40.23 11.20
C ASP A 169 -11.74 -39.77 9.85
N GLY A 170 -11.03 -38.90 9.12
CA GLY A 170 -11.46 -38.34 7.84
C GLY A 170 -12.56 -37.29 7.94
N ARG A 171 -13.05 -36.97 9.15
CA ARG A 171 -14.09 -35.95 9.36
C ARG A 171 -13.52 -34.55 9.29
N ILE A 172 -14.32 -33.60 8.79
CA ILE A 172 -13.90 -32.22 8.58
C ILE A 172 -14.40 -31.35 9.72
N ASN A 173 -13.49 -30.60 10.35
CA ASN A 173 -13.88 -29.56 11.27
C ASN A 173 -14.38 -28.34 10.51
N ARG A 174 -15.68 -28.07 10.62
CA ARG A 174 -16.35 -27.04 9.81
C ARG A 174 -15.80 -25.64 10.04
N ILE A 175 -15.56 -25.26 11.29
CA ILE A 175 -15.09 -23.92 11.65
C ILE A 175 -13.67 -23.69 11.09
N SER A 176 -12.84 -24.71 11.19
CA SER A 176 -11.49 -24.73 10.62
C SER A 176 -11.48 -24.65 9.10
N TYR A 177 -12.42 -25.33 8.45
CA TYR A 177 -12.63 -25.27 7.01
C TYR A 177 -13.13 -23.88 6.57
N GLU A 178 -14.17 -23.33 7.20
CA GLU A 178 -14.69 -21.99 6.93
C GLU A 178 -13.58 -20.93 7.03
N LEU A 179 -12.76 -20.96 8.09
CA LEU A 179 -11.61 -20.06 8.23
C LEU A 179 -10.57 -20.21 7.10
N CYS A 180 -10.33 -21.44 6.65
CA CYS A 180 -9.41 -21.70 5.53
C CYS A 180 -9.96 -21.09 4.23
N VAL A 181 -11.24 -21.32 3.94
CA VAL A 181 -11.92 -20.78 2.76
C VAL A 181 -11.92 -19.25 2.79
N LEU A 182 -12.23 -18.62 3.93
CA LEU A 182 -12.17 -17.17 4.09
C LEU A 182 -10.77 -16.61 3.87
N SER A 183 -9.74 -17.28 4.39
CA SER A 183 -8.36 -16.88 4.16
C SER A 183 -8.02 -16.94 2.66
N GLN A 184 -8.41 -18.01 1.96
CA GLN A 184 -8.22 -18.11 0.50
C GLN A 184 -9.03 -17.06 -0.25
N LEU A 185 -10.29 -16.84 0.12
CA LEU A 185 -11.17 -15.87 -0.52
C LEU A 185 -10.57 -14.46 -0.44
N ARG A 186 -10.21 -14.00 0.77
CA ARG A 186 -9.54 -12.71 0.98
C ARG A 186 -8.34 -12.55 0.05
N ASP A 187 -7.54 -13.59 -0.01
CA ASP A 187 -6.31 -13.63 -0.74
C ASP A 187 -6.49 -13.59 -2.26
N ARG A 188 -7.57 -14.21 -2.79
CA ARG A 188 -7.92 -14.17 -4.22
C ARG A 188 -8.64 -12.88 -4.62
N ILE A 189 -9.49 -12.33 -3.76
CA ILE A 189 -10.12 -11.01 -3.96
C ILE A 189 -9.05 -9.93 -4.06
N ARG A 190 -8.07 -9.93 -3.14
CA ARG A 190 -6.96 -8.96 -3.17
C ARG A 190 -6.11 -9.06 -4.43
N ALA A 191 -6.07 -10.23 -5.06
CA ALA A 191 -5.36 -10.46 -6.32
C ALA A 191 -6.24 -10.28 -7.56
N LYS A 192 -7.52 -9.91 -7.41
CA LYS A 192 -8.53 -9.90 -8.49
C LYS A 192 -8.65 -11.24 -9.25
N GLU A 193 -8.29 -12.35 -8.61
CA GLU A 193 -8.52 -13.70 -9.14
C GLU A 193 -9.97 -14.15 -8.89
N ILE A 194 -10.58 -13.61 -7.84
CA ILE A 194 -12.02 -13.64 -7.58
C ILE A 194 -12.50 -12.19 -7.58
N TRP A 195 -13.57 -11.92 -8.32
CA TRP A 195 -14.17 -10.60 -8.46
C TRP A 195 -15.65 -10.65 -8.05
N VAL A 196 -16.26 -9.49 -7.83
CA VAL A 196 -17.64 -9.39 -7.32
C VAL A 196 -18.50 -8.62 -8.33
N VAL A 197 -19.70 -9.14 -8.61
CA VAL A 197 -20.66 -8.49 -9.51
C VAL A 197 -21.13 -7.16 -8.90
N GLY A 198 -21.22 -6.11 -9.71
CA GLY A 198 -21.66 -4.77 -9.28
C GLY A 198 -20.59 -3.94 -8.55
N ALA A 199 -19.43 -4.52 -8.21
CA ALA A 199 -18.28 -3.79 -7.68
C ALA A 199 -17.62 -2.91 -8.76
N ASP A 200 -16.88 -1.86 -8.37
CA ASP A 200 -16.02 -1.10 -9.28
C ASP A 200 -14.55 -1.46 -9.06
N HIS A 201 -14.03 -1.26 -7.84
CA HIS A 201 -12.65 -1.63 -7.51
C HIS A 201 -12.42 -3.13 -7.57
N TYR A 202 -13.42 -3.95 -7.22
CA TYR A 202 -13.35 -5.42 -7.26
C TYR A 202 -14.10 -6.04 -8.45
N ARG A 203 -14.31 -5.25 -9.52
CA ARG A 203 -14.94 -5.70 -10.77
C ARG A 203 -14.11 -6.74 -11.51
N ASN A 204 -14.73 -7.36 -12.52
CA ASN A 204 -14.09 -8.31 -13.41
C ASN A 204 -12.78 -7.72 -13.99
N PRO A 205 -11.63 -8.40 -13.82
CA PRO A 205 -10.34 -7.89 -14.31
C PRO A 205 -10.24 -7.78 -15.83
N ASP A 206 -11.10 -8.47 -16.60
CA ASP A 206 -11.13 -8.32 -18.06
C ASP A 206 -11.78 -7.01 -18.46
N ASP A 207 -12.66 -6.45 -17.62
CA ASP A 207 -13.20 -5.10 -17.78
C ASP A 207 -12.15 -4.02 -17.49
N ASP A 208 -10.96 -4.38 -17.00
CA ASP A 208 -9.79 -3.51 -16.86
C ASP A 208 -8.83 -3.61 -18.08
N LEU A 209 -9.26 -4.20 -19.21
CA LEU A 209 -8.48 -4.30 -20.45
C LEU A 209 -9.23 -3.64 -21.63
N PRO A 210 -8.58 -2.88 -22.53
CA PRO A 210 -9.29 -2.24 -23.65
C PRO A 210 -9.98 -3.30 -24.51
N LYS A 211 -11.28 -3.13 -24.78
CA LYS A 211 -12.07 -4.13 -25.55
C LYS A 211 -11.64 -4.18 -27.01
N ASP A 212 -11.14 -3.06 -27.53
CA ASP A 212 -10.63 -2.84 -28.88
C ASP A 212 -9.12 -3.07 -28.99
N PHE A 213 -8.48 -3.66 -27.97
CA PHE A 213 -7.01 -3.84 -27.96
C PHE A 213 -6.50 -4.62 -29.16
N GLU A 214 -7.16 -5.71 -29.56
CA GLU A 214 -6.69 -6.52 -30.69
C GLU A 214 -6.75 -5.72 -32.00
N SER A 215 -7.84 -4.99 -32.23
CA SER A 215 -8.02 -4.14 -33.41
C SER A 215 -7.07 -2.93 -33.44
N ARG A 216 -6.77 -2.33 -32.29
CA ARG A 216 -5.94 -1.11 -32.18
C ARG A 216 -4.56 -1.37 -31.61
N ARG A 217 -4.08 -2.61 -31.68
CA ARG A 217 -2.82 -3.02 -31.07
C ARG A 217 -1.67 -2.12 -31.49
N ALA A 218 -1.49 -1.89 -32.79
CA ALA A 218 -0.43 -1.02 -33.30
C ALA A 218 -0.48 0.40 -32.72
N ALA A 219 -1.68 1.00 -32.66
CA ALA A 219 -1.87 2.34 -32.11
C ALA A 219 -1.50 2.41 -30.62
N TYR A 220 -1.88 1.41 -29.81
CA TYR A 220 -1.53 1.37 -28.39
C TYR A 220 -0.03 1.22 -28.14
N TYR A 221 0.64 0.36 -28.91
CA TYR A 221 2.09 0.19 -28.81
C TYR A 221 2.83 1.46 -29.23
N ASN A 222 2.39 2.11 -30.31
CA ASN A 222 2.97 3.39 -30.76
C ASN A 222 2.77 4.51 -29.73
N ALA A 223 1.58 4.62 -29.12
CA ALA A 223 1.32 5.62 -28.08
C ALA A 223 2.21 5.47 -26.84
N LEU A 224 2.65 4.24 -26.53
CA LEU A 224 3.57 3.96 -25.43
C LEU A 224 5.05 3.95 -25.87
N ASN A 225 5.37 4.25 -27.12
CA ASN A 225 6.70 4.09 -27.72
C ASN A 225 7.28 2.68 -27.53
N LEU A 226 6.43 1.65 -27.58
CA LEU A 226 6.80 0.24 -27.41
C LEU A 226 6.80 -0.51 -28.74
N THR A 227 7.71 -1.47 -28.88
CA THR A 227 7.69 -2.42 -30.00
C THR A 227 6.63 -3.50 -29.80
N SER A 228 5.99 -3.92 -30.89
CA SER A 228 5.03 -5.03 -30.91
C SER A 228 5.69 -6.40 -30.74
N ASP A 229 7.00 -6.51 -30.98
CA ASP A 229 7.81 -7.73 -30.77
C ASP A 229 8.37 -7.78 -29.35
N ALA A 230 7.74 -8.61 -28.51
CA ALA A 230 8.16 -8.86 -27.13
C ALA A 230 9.58 -9.43 -27.01
N ARG A 231 10.07 -10.20 -28.00
CA ARG A 231 11.43 -10.76 -27.98
C ARG A 231 12.45 -9.67 -28.30
N ALA A 232 12.19 -8.81 -29.29
CA ALA A 232 13.03 -7.66 -29.57
C ALA A 232 13.11 -6.72 -28.38
N PHE A 233 11.97 -6.42 -27.74
CA PHE A 233 11.93 -5.64 -26.51
C PHE A 233 12.82 -6.24 -25.41
N THR A 234 12.63 -7.53 -25.11
CA THR A 234 13.38 -8.21 -24.04
C THR A 234 14.88 -8.25 -24.34
N ARG A 235 15.28 -8.50 -25.59
CA ARG A 235 16.70 -8.48 -26.00
C ARG A 235 17.33 -7.11 -25.81
N LYS A 236 16.61 -6.03 -26.16
CA LYS A 236 17.10 -4.65 -25.96
C LYS A 236 17.39 -4.39 -24.47
N ILE A 237 16.45 -4.73 -23.59
CA ILE A 237 16.62 -4.56 -22.13
C ILE A 237 17.75 -5.42 -21.58
N GLN A 238 17.91 -6.65 -22.07
CA GLN A 238 19.02 -7.52 -21.66
C GLN A 238 20.38 -6.93 -22.07
N ALA A 239 20.49 -6.41 -23.30
CA ALA A 239 21.72 -5.80 -23.80
C ALA A 239 22.06 -4.51 -23.02
N GLU A 240 21.06 -3.69 -22.71
CA GLU A 240 21.22 -2.49 -21.88
C GLU A 240 21.70 -2.87 -20.47
N LEU A 241 21.03 -3.83 -19.82
CA LEU A 241 21.44 -4.33 -18.50
C LEU A 241 22.89 -4.86 -18.50
N GLU A 242 23.28 -5.62 -19.52
CA GLU A 242 24.65 -6.12 -19.67
C GLU A 242 25.66 -4.99 -19.79
N ARG A 243 25.37 -3.97 -20.60
CA ARG A 243 26.21 -2.79 -20.76
C ARG A 243 26.37 -2.05 -19.44
N GLU A 244 25.28 -1.73 -18.76
CA GLU A 244 25.30 -0.98 -17.49
C GLU A 244 26.02 -1.76 -16.39
N LEU A 245 25.88 -3.09 -16.34
CA LEU A 245 26.61 -3.93 -15.38
C LEU A 245 28.12 -3.94 -15.66
N ARG A 246 28.54 -3.98 -16.93
CA ARG A 246 29.96 -3.89 -17.30
C ARG A 246 30.55 -2.53 -16.95
N LEU A 247 29.82 -1.44 -17.25
CA LEU A 247 30.22 -0.09 -16.88
C LEU A 247 30.35 0.06 -15.36
N LEU A 248 29.35 -0.39 -14.61
CA LEU A 248 29.39 -0.39 -13.15
C LEU A 248 30.62 -1.15 -12.63
N ASN A 249 30.90 -2.34 -13.16
CA ASN A 249 32.06 -3.14 -12.72
C ASN A 249 33.39 -2.47 -13.04
N ALA A 250 33.49 -1.76 -14.17
CA ALA A 250 34.71 -1.04 -14.57
C ALA A 250 34.94 0.23 -13.73
N GLU A 251 33.89 0.97 -13.41
CA GLU A 251 33.97 2.27 -12.74
C GLU A 251 33.99 2.15 -11.20
N LEU A 252 33.32 1.16 -10.63
CA LEU A 252 33.16 1.03 -9.18
C LEU A 252 34.48 0.99 -8.39
N PRO A 253 35.57 0.33 -8.84
CA PRO A 253 36.86 0.37 -8.15
C PRO A 253 37.47 1.78 -8.04
N ARG A 254 37.11 2.69 -8.96
CA ARG A 254 37.59 4.08 -9.02
C ARG A 254 36.59 5.07 -8.43
N ASN A 255 35.42 4.61 -7.97
CA ASN A 255 34.35 5.48 -7.49
C ASN A 255 34.57 5.86 -6.02
N ASP A 256 34.70 7.16 -5.77
CA ASP A 256 34.89 7.77 -4.45
C ASP A 256 33.58 7.86 -3.64
N LYS A 257 32.42 7.85 -4.32
CA LYS A 257 31.08 7.97 -3.74
C LYS A 257 30.41 6.64 -3.42
N ALA A 258 30.84 5.53 -4.02
CA ALA A 258 30.28 4.20 -3.80
C ALA A 258 31.37 3.15 -3.68
N ARG A 259 31.42 2.43 -2.54
CA ARG A 259 32.46 1.44 -2.24
C ARG A 259 31.87 0.11 -1.80
N ILE A 260 32.50 -0.99 -2.20
CA ILE A 260 32.19 -2.33 -1.67
C ILE A 260 33.05 -2.61 -0.44
N LEU A 261 32.41 -2.98 0.66
CA LEU A 261 33.06 -3.40 1.90
C LEU A 261 33.09 -4.93 2.00
N TRP A 262 34.23 -5.48 2.42
CA TRP A 262 34.44 -6.92 2.56
C TRP A 262 33.97 -7.49 3.90
N ARG A 263 33.65 -6.63 4.87
CA ARG A 263 33.22 -7.00 6.23
C ARG A 263 31.98 -6.21 6.66
N GLY A 264 31.16 -6.79 7.53
CA GLY A 264 29.92 -6.20 8.04
C GLY A 264 28.68 -6.54 7.23
N GLU A 265 27.50 -6.26 7.81
CA GLU A 265 26.21 -6.52 7.16
C GLU A 265 25.93 -5.60 5.96
N ASN A 266 26.48 -4.39 5.97
CA ASN A 266 26.34 -3.40 4.90
C ASN A 266 27.57 -3.42 3.98
N ARG A 267 27.56 -4.32 2.99
CA ARG A 267 28.64 -4.47 2.02
C ARG A 267 28.74 -3.36 0.97
N ILE A 268 27.80 -2.41 0.97
CA ILE A 268 27.79 -1.27 0.06
C ILE A 268 27.78 0.00 0.92
N SER A 269 28.80 0.83 0.76
CA SER A 269 28.91 2.14 1.40
C SER A 269 28.70 3.23 0.36
N ILE A 270 27.78 4.15 0.62
CA ILE A 270 27.53 5.35 -0.19
C ILE A 270 27.95 6.56 0.63
N THR A 271 28.85 7.37 0.07
CA THR A 271 29.31 8.61 0.71
C THR A 271 28.12 9.57 0.84
N PRO A 272 27.76 10.02 2.06
CA PRO A 272 26.70 10.99 2.25
C PRO A 272 26.98 12.30 1.51
N PHE A 273 25.93 12.97 1.05
CA PHE A 273 26.07 14.34 0.53
C PHE A 273 26.60 15.25 1.64
N GLN A 274 27.60 16.07 1.31
CA GLN A 274 28.01 17.16 2.18
C GLN A 274 26.90 18.21 2.22
N PRO A 275 26.54 18.74 3.40
CA PRO A 275 25.64 19.87 3.50
C PRO A 275 26.16 21.03 2.65
N LEU A 276 25.29 21.61 1.83
CA LEU A 276 25.64 22.82 1.08
C LEU A 276 25.87 23.96 2.07
N PRO A 277 26.93 24.78 1.89
CA PRO A 277 27.13 25.98 2.70
C PRO A 277 25.96 26.94 2.49
N GLU A 278 25.68 27.77 3.51
CA GLU A 278 24.63 28.78 3.39
C GLU A 278 24.98 29.76 2.25
N PRO A 279 24.08 29.98 1.27
CA PRO A 279 24.36 30.88 0.16
C PRO A 279 24.63 32.31 0.65
N GLN A 280 25.62 32.97 0.05
CA GLN A 280 25.91 34.37 0.32
C GLN A 280 24.68 35.22 -0.01
N GLY A 281 24.27 36.09 0.92
CA GLY A 281 23.12 36.97 0.73
C GLY A 281 21.75 36.38 1.10
N LEU A 282 21.65 35.11 1.54
CA LEU A 282 20.37 34.51 1.96
C LEU A 282 19.66 35.35 3.03
N ARG A 283 20.41 35.89 4.00
CA ARG A 283 19.87 36.76 5.05
C ARG A 283 19.28 38.05 4.48
N SER A 284 19.97 38.68 3.54
CA SER A 284 19.51 39.90 2.88
C SER A 284 18.24 39.66 2.06
N VAL A 285 18.18 38.53 1.33
CA VAL A 285 16.97 38.14 0.59
C VAL A 285 15.80 37.89 1.54
N LYS A 286 16.00 37.16 2.65
CA LYS A 286 14.95 36.96 3.67
C LYS A 286 14.47 38.30 4.26
N ALA A 287 15.39 39.22 4.54
CA ALA A 287 15.06 40.54 5.06
C ALA A 287 14.24 41.36 4.04
N GLU A 288 14.63 41.33 2.76
CA GLU A 288 13.92 42.06 1.70
C GLU A 288 12.52 41.48 1.42
N ILE A 289 12.37 40.15 1.44
CA ILE A 289 11.06 39.50 1.35
C ILE A 289 10.18 39.94 2.54
N GLY A 290 10.72 39.92 3.75
CA GLY A 290 10.00 40.36 4.95
C GLY A 290 9.63 41.85 4.93
N ARG A 291 10.48 42.70 4.34
CA ARG A 291 10.23 44.14 4.17
C ARG A 291 9.13 44.42 3.14
N ARG A 292 9.11 43.66 2.04
CA ARG A 292 8.19 43.89 0.92
C ARG A 292 6.80 43.28 1.15
N TRP A 293 6.74 42.14 1.84
CA TRP A 293 5.48 41.44 2.17
C TRP A 293 5.37 41.16 3.67
N PRO A 294 5.32 42.20 4.51
CA PRO A 294 5.11 42.01 5.94
C PRO A 294 3.67 41.55 6.19
N MET A 295 3.50 40.51 7.02
CA MET A 295 2.19 40.11 7.58
C MET A 295 1.07 39.88 6.54
N THR A 296 1.40 39.32 5.37
CA THR A 296 0.37 39.05 4.34
C THR A 296 -0.63 38.01 4.83
N GLU A 297 -1.92 38.40 4.87
CA GLU A 297 -3.02 37.54 5.30
C GLU A 297 -3.26 36.41 4.31
N LEU A 298 -3.51 35.19 4.81
CA LEU A 298 -3.74 34.02 3.96
C LEU A 298 -4.98 34.18 3.08
N LEU A 299 -6.00 34.91 3.56
CA LEU A 299 -7.19 35.23 2.76
C LEU A 299 -6.86 36.15 1.58
N ASP A 300 -5.96 37.11 1.76
CA ASP A 300 -5.50 37.97 0.67
C ASP A 300 -4.69 37.15 -0.34
N VAL A 301 -3.79 36.28 0.12
CA VAL A 301 -3.06 35.36 -0.79
C VAL A 301 -4.03 34.50 -1.61
N LEU A 302 -5.07 33.93 -0.98
CA LEU A 302 -6.08 33.14 -1.67
C LEU A 302 -6.90 33.98 -2.67
N LYS A 303 -7.26 35.21 -2.30
CA LYS A 303 -8.00 36.14 -3.16
C LYS A 303 -7.18 36.57 -4.38
N GLU A 304 -5.95 37.02 -4.17
CA GLU A 304 -5.04 37.39 -5.28
C GLU A 304 -4.79 36.19 -6.19
N THR A 305 -4.55 35.00 -5.64
CA THR A 305 -4.42 33.77 -6.44
C THR A 305 -5.69 33.48 -7.24
N ALA A 306 -6.88 33.72 -6.68
CA ALA A 306 -8.14 33.53 -7.38
C ALA A 306 -8.31 34.50 -8.55
N LEU A 307 -7.92 35.77 -8.37
CA LEU A 307 -7.96 36.80 -9.41
C LEU A 307 -6.96 36.51 -10.53
N ASP A 308 -5.73 36.11 -10.18
CA ASP A 308 -4.66 35.87 -11.15
C ASP A 308 -4.87 34.58 -11.97
N THR A 309 -5.40 33.53 -11.34
CA THR A 309 -5.48 32.20 -11.97
C THR A 309 -6.88 31.80 -12.42
N GLY A 310 -7.92 32.49 -11.95
CA GLY A 310 -9.31 32.10 -12.17
C GLY A 310 -9.64 30.72 -11.61
N PHE A 311 -8.92 30.22 -10.58
CA PHE A 311 -9.13 28.85 -10.10
C PHE A 311 -10.55 28.61 -9.57
N LEU A 312 -11.25 29.68 -9.19
CA LEU A 312 -12.63 29.61 -8.69
C LEU A 312 -13.63 29.12 -9.75
N ASP A 313 -13.35 29.29 -11.05
CA ASP A 313 -14.25 28.77 -12.09
C ASP A 313 -14.29 27.24 -12.14
N ALA A 314 -13.33 26.54 -11.51
CA ALA A 314 -13.38 25.08 -11.42
C ALA A 314 -14.51 24.59 -10.49
N PHE A 315 -15.06 25.45 -9.63
CA PHE A 315 -16.12 25.10 -8.68
C PHE A 315 -17.49 25.30 -9.33
N GLU A 316 -17.85 24.40 -10.24
CA GLU A 316 -19.16 24.36 -10.85
C GLU A 316 -20.16 23.53 -10.02
N THR A 317 -21.45 23.67 -10.30
CA THR A 317 -22.50 22.86 -9.67
C THR A 317 -23.31 22.10 -10.71
N SER A 318 -23.81 20.92 -10.34
CA SER A 318 -24.71 20.13 -11.18
C SER A 318 -26.15 20.68 -11.22
N ALA A 319 -26.44 21.75 -10.48
CA ALA A 319 -27.74 22.40 -10.51
C ALA A 319 -27.97 23.12 -11.83
N SER A 320 -29.18 23.01 -12.38
CA SER A 320 -29.57 23.64 -13.65
C SER A 320 -29.65 25.17 -13.60
N ARG A 321 -29.73 25.75 -12.40
CA ARG A 321 -29.77 27.20 -12.20
C ARG A 321 -29.06 27.57 -10.90
N VAL A 322 -28.24 28.62 -10.96
CA VAL A 322 -27.62 29.26 -9.81
C VAL A 322 -28.23 30.65 -9.65
N ALA A 323 -28.97 30.88 -8.57
CA ALA A 323 -29.56 32.17 -8.22
C ALA A 323 -28.64 32.96 -7.26
N LEU A 324 -27.36 33.08 -7.64
CA LEU A 324 -26.34 33.80 -6.87
C LEU A 324 -25.51 34.67 -7.82
N SER A 325 -25.21 35.91 -7.43
CA SER A 325 -24.26 36.72 -8.19
C SER A 325 -22.86 36.13 -8.11
N ARG A 326 -22.06 36.34 -9.15
CA ARG A 326 -20.70 35.79 -9.22
C ARG A 326 -19.82 36.25 -8.07
N GLY A 327 -19.85 37.54 -7.75
CA GLY A 327 -19.08 38.10 -6.63
C GLY A 327 -19.48 37.53 -5.26
N ALA A 328 -20.78 37.27 -5.04
CA ALA A 328 -21.23 36.63 -3.80
C ALA A 328 -20.78 35.17 -3.72
N LEU A 329 -20.78 34.45 -4.85
CA LEU A 329 -20.33 33.06 -4.93
C LEU A 329 -18.82 32.97 -4.67
N ASP A 330 -18.02 33.77 -5.36
CA ASP A 330 -16.55 33.77 -5.24
C ASP A 330 -16.12 34.10 -3.80
N ARG A 331 -16.75 35.12 -3.18
CA ARG A 331 -16.54 35.46 -1.77
C ARG A 331 -16.80 34.27 -0.86
N ARG A 332 -17.95 33.59 -1.03
CA ARG A 332 -18.32 32.43 -0.22
C ARG A 332 -17.40 31.23 -0.47
N LEU A 333 -16.96 31.00 -1.71
CA LEU A 333 -16.01 29.94 -2.05
C LEU A 333 -14.67 30.16 -1.37
N ILE A 334 -14.10 31.37 -1.42
CA ILE A 334 -12.84 31.71 -0.73
C ILE A 334 -12.96 31.43 0.78
N LEU A 335 -14.04 31.89 1.41
CA LEU A 335 -14.28 31.66 2.84
C LEU A 335 -14.45 30.17 3.17
N CYS A 336 -15.15 29.41 2.32
CA CYS A 336 -15.27 27.96 2.47
C CYS A 336 -13.93 27.26 2.36
N LEU A 337 -13.14 27.56 1.34
CA LEU A 337 -11.81 26.97 1.11
C LEU A 337 -10.84 27.32 2.24
N TYR A 338 -10.86 28.56 2.71
CA TYR A 338 -10.10 28.98 3.88
C TYR A 338 -10.50 28.20 5.14
N GLY A 339 -11.80 28.12 5.43
CA GLY A 339 -12.31 27.41 6.61
C GLY A 339 -12.02 25.90 6.60
N LEU A 340 -12.07 25.27 5.42
CA LEU A 340 -11.77 23.86 5.22
C LEU A 340 -10.25 23.60 5.24
N GLY A 341 -9.47 24.42 4.56
CA GLY A 341 -8.01 24.25 4.44
C GLY A 341 -7.26 24.52 5.75
N THR A 342 -7.73 25.46 6.57
CA THR A 342 -7.14 25.79 7.87
C THR A 342 -7.64 24.92 9.02
N ASN A 343 -8.63 24.05 8.79
CA ASN A 343 -9.38 23.33 9.82
C ASN A 343 -10.07 24.25 10.86
N ALA A 344 -10.25 25.54 10.60
CA ALA A 344 -11.00 26.45 11.47
C ALA A 344 -12.51 26.11 11.49
N GLY A 345 -13.02 25.59 10.37
CA GLY A 345 -14.42 25.23 10.18
C GLY A 345 -15.32 26.42 9.84
N LEU A 346 -16.39 26.16 9.09
CA LEU A 346 -17.24 27.21 8.51
C LEU A 346 -17.96 28.07 9.57
N LYS A 347 -18.26 27.52 10.76
CA LYS A 347 -18.90 28.29 11.84
C LYS A 347 -18.00 29.42 12.37
N ARG A 348 -16.70 29.15 12.54
CA ARG A 348 -15.74 30.16 13.01
C ARG A 348 -15.52 31.23 11.95
N VAL A 349 -15.43 30.82 10.68
CA VAL A 349 -15.30 31.75 9.56
C VAL A 349 -16.52 32.68 9.46
N ALA A 350 -17.74 32.15 9.56
CA ALA A 350 -18.96 32.96 9.56
C ALA A 350 -19.01 33.93 10.75
N ALA A 351 -18.59 33.51 11.95
CA ALA A 351 -18.54 34.39 13.12
C ALA A 351 -17.59 35.59 12.94
N GLY A 352 -16.54 35.45 12.12
CA GLY A 352 -15.61 36.54 11.78
C GLY A 352 -16.02 37.38 10.58
N CYS A 353 -17.14 37.09 9.92
CA CYS A 353 -17.60 37.76 8.70
C CYS A 353 -19.09 38.10 8.79
N PRO A 354 -19.46 39.32 9.23
CA PRO A 354 -20.86 39.71 9.45
C PRO A 354 -21.77 39.56 8.23
N ASP A 355 -21.21 39.72 7.02
CA ASP A 355 -21.96 39.73 5.76
C ASP A 355 -22.32 38.33 5.22
N VAL A 356 -21.83 37.25 5.85
CA VAL A 356 -22.03 35.88 5.32
C VAL A 356 -22.42 34.94 6.45
N SER A 357 -23.59 34.33 6.34
CA SER A 357 -24.09 33.41 7.35
C SER A 357 -23.46 32.01 7.24
N TYR A 358 -23.47 31.26 8.34
CA TYR A 358 -23.03 29.86 8.34
C TYR A 358 -23.84 28.99 7.36
N GLU A 359 -25.14 29.24 7.22
CA GLU A 359 -26.03 28.48 6.34
C GLU A 359 -25.68 28.70 4.87
N GLU A 360 -25.29 29.93 4.51
CA GLU A 360 -24.84 30.29 3.17
C GLU A 360 -23.51 29.59 2.82
N LEU A 361 -22.54 29.60 3.73
CA LEU A 361 -21.28 28.87 3.55
C LEU A 361 -21.53 27.36 3.45
N LEU A 362 -22.44 26.82 4.27
CA LEU A 362 -22.78 25.41 4.24
C LEU A 362 -23.46 25.02 2.91
N HIS A 363 -24.33 25.88 2.39
CA HIS A 363 -24.96 25.69 1.08
C HIS A 363 -23.92 25.64 -0.03
N VAL A 364 -23.03 26.64 -0.10
CA VAL A 364 -21.97 26.71 -1.12
C VAL A 364 -21.02 25.53 -1.01
N GLY A 365 -20.54 25.23 0.20
CA GLY A 365 -19.64 24.10 0.44
C GLY A 365 -20.20 22.75 0.04
N ARG A 366 -21.52 22.52 0.15
CA ARG A 366 -22.16 21.25 -0.27
C ARG A 366 -22.42 21.16 -1.76
N ARG A 367 -22.64 22.28 -2.44
CA ARG A 367 -23.12 22.33 -3.83
C ARG A 367 -22.02 22.54 -4.86
N PHE A 368 -20.94 23.20 -4.47
CA PHE A 368 -19.85 23.61 -5.37
C PHE A 368 -18.53 22.92 -5.03
N ILE A 369 -18.24 22.67 -3.75
CA ILE A 369 -16.98 22.03 -3.35
C ILE A 369 -17.12 20.51 -3.41
N HIS A 370 -16.48 19.93 -4.42
CA HIS A 370 -16.36 18.50 -4.61
C HIS A 370 -14.94 18.15 -5.05
N ARG A 371 -14.59 16.87 -5.01
CA ARG A 371 -13.21 16.40 -5.24
C ARG A 371 -12.67 16.85 -6.60
N ASP A 372 -13.44 16.67 -7.67
CA ASP A 372 -12.98 16.94 -9.03
C ASP A 372 -12.72 18.45 -9.26
N ALA A 373 -13.59 19.32 -8.71
CA ALA A 373 -13.37 20.76 -8.67
C ALA A 373 -12.10 21.17 -7.92
N LEU A 374 -11.80 20.52 -6.78
CA LEU A 374 -10.55 20.76 -6.04
C LEU A 374 -9.32 20.31 -6.84
N GLU A 375 -9.37 19.14 -7.49
CA GLU A 375 -8.28 18.65 -8.35
C GLU A 375 -8.01 19.61 -9.52
N ALA A 376 -9.08 20.08 -10.19
CA ALA A 376 -8.99 21.06 -11.27
C ALA A 376 -8.47 22.45 -10.80
N ALA A 377 -8.97 22.95 -9.66
CA ALA A 377 -8.50 24.21 -9.07
C ALA A 377 -7.00 24.13 -8.71
N CYS A 378 -6.58 23.04 -8.06
CA CYS A 378 -5.17 22.81 -7.75
C CYS A 378 -4.30 22.72 -9.01
N GLY A 379 -4.79 22.08 -10.08
CA GLY A 379 -4.12 22.02 -11.38
C GLY A 379 -3.88 23.41 -11.98
N ARG A 380 -4.91 24.28 -11.98
CA ARG A 380 -4.79 25.67 -12.44
C ARG A 380 -3.75 26.47 -11.66
N VAL A 381 -3.77 26.39 -10.32
CA VAL A 381 -2.80 27.08 -9.47
C VAL A 381 -1.38 26.55 -9.68
N ALA A 382 -1.22 25.22 -9.82
CA ALA A 382 0.08 24.61 -10.09
C ALA A 382 0.63 25.04 -11.45
N ASN A 383 -0.20 25.02 -12.52
CA ASN A 383 0.19 25.48 -13.85
C ASN A 383 0.59 26.96 -13.85
N ALA A 384 -0.21 27.83 -13.22
CA ALA A 384 0.14 29.26 -13.10
C ALA A 384 1.45 29.47 -12.33
N THR A 385 1.66 28.71 -11.24
CA THR A 385 2.90 28.74 -10.47
C THR A 385 4.11 28.30 -11.32
N LEU A 386 3.94 27.28 -12.16
CA LEU A 386 5.01 26.82 -13.05
C LEU A 386 5.29 27.82 -14.17
N ALA A 387 4.26 28.46 -14.72
CA ALA A 387 4.39 29.43 -15.80
C ALA A 387 5.11 30.73 -15.39
N ILE A 388 4.89 31.20 -14.15
CA ILE A 388 5.50 32.46 -13.67
C ILE A 388 6.95 32.30 -13.18
N ARG A 389 7.44 31.06 -13.03
CA ARG A 389 8.79 30.81 -12.49
C ARG A 389 9.86 31.32 -13.44
N ASN A 390 10.72 32.19 -12.89
CA ASN A 390 11.95 32.56 -13.56
C ASN A 390 12.92 31.37 -13.60
N THR A 391 13.22 30.87 -14.79
CA THR A 391 14.11 29.72 -15.02
C THR A 391 15.54 29.96 -14.55
N ALA A 392 16.02 31.21 -14.53
CA ALA A 392 17.35 31.54 -14.00
C ALA A 392 17.46 31.34 -12.48
N ILE A 393 16.33 31.38 -11.77
CA ILE A 393 16.27 31.22 -10.30
C ILE A 393 15.86 29.79 -9.92
N TRP A 394 14.81 29.28 -10.57
CA TRP A 394 14.18 28.02 -10.21
C TRP A 394 14.68 26.82 -11.02
N GLY A 395 15.52 27.08 -12.04
CA GLY A 395 15.86 26.11 -13.06
C GLY A 395 14.74 25.92 -14.08
N GLU A 396 14.99 25.11 -15.10
CA GLU A 396 13.93 24.66 -16.00
C GLU A 396 12.86 23.88 -15.23
N ALA A 397 11.59 24.02 -15.65
CA ALA A 397 10.49 23.26 -15.07
C ALA A 397 10.86 21.76 -15.10
N GLY A 398 11.08 21.19 -13.91
CA GLY A 398 11.70 19.89 -13.80
C GLY A 398 10.75 18.78 -14.25
N THR A 399 11.25 17.84 -15.04
CA THR A 399 10.55 16.58 -15.34
C THR A 399 10.62 15.58 -14.17
N ALA A 400 11.08 16.05 -13.02
CA ALA A 400 11.33 15.26 -11.82
C ALA A 400 10.32 15.60 -10.71
N CYS A 401 9.63 14.56 -10.22
CA CYS A 401 8.69 14.68 -9.12
C CYS A 401 9.05 13.70 -8.00
N ALA A 402 8.84 14.11 -6.75
CA ALA A 402 9.01 13.29 -5.58
C ALA A 402 7.65 13.02 -4.95
N SER A 403 7.45 11.79 -4.46
CA SER A 403 6.21 11.42 -3.81
C SER A 403 6.41 10.71 -2.48
N ASP A 404 5.63 11.13 -1.49
CA ASP A 404 5.64 10.59 -0.14
C ASP A 404 4.23 10.63 0.48
N SER A 405 4.02 9.79 1.49
CA SER A 405 2.78 9.70 2.23
C SER A 405 2.89 10.43 3.57
N LYS A 406 1.91 11.27 3.90
CA LYS A 406 1.79 11.93 5.19
C LYS A 406 0.49 11.52 5.87
N LYS A 407 0.58 11.20 7.16
CA LYS A 407 -0.61 10.95 7.98
C LYS A 407 -1.24 12.27 8.41
N PHE A 408 -2.55 12.39 8.23
CA PHE A 408 -3.40 13.43 8.80
C PHE A 408 -4.25 12.85 9.93
N GLY A 409 -4.25 13.51 11.08
CA GLY A 409 -5.10 13.13 12.21
C GLY A 409 -6.58 13.31 11.86
N ALA A 410 -7.41 12.33 12.22
CA ALA A 410 -8.85 12.39 12.01
C ALA A 410 -9.59 11.81 13.22
N TRP A 411 -10.78 12.34 13.50
CA TRP A 411 -11.65 11.85 14.55
C TRP A 411 -12.11 10.42 14.30
N ASP A 412 -12.39 9.71 15.38
CA ASP A 412 -12.93 8.36 15.35
C ASP A 412 -14.44 8.37 15.04
N GLY A 413 -14.97 7.28 14.45
CA GLY A 413 -16.40 7.16 14.12
C GLY A 413 -16.77 7.40 12.65
N ASN A 414 -15.80 7.39 11.73
CA ASN A 414 -16.08 7.36 10.29
C ASN A 414 -15.41 6.14 9.62
N LEU A 415 -15.93 5.73 8.45
CA LEU A 415 -15.49 4.52 7.73
C LEU A 415 -14.08 4.66 7.11
N MET A 416 -13.51 5.87 7.06
CA MET A 416 -12.26 6.17 6.35
C MET A 416 -11.05 6.27 7.29
N THR A 417 -11.27 6.51 8.58
CA THR A 417 -10.22 6.65 9.59
C THR A 417 -9.64 5.28 9.95
N GLU A 418 -8.33 5.11 9.75
CA GLU A 418 -7.60 3.89 10.08
C GLU A 418 -6.56 4.14 11.19
N TRP A 419 -6.22 3.10 11.96
CA TRP A 419 -5.11 3.17 12.92
C TRP A 419 -3.78 2.93 12.22
N HIS A 420 -2.83 3.86 12.35
CA HIS A 420 -1.50 3.71 11.76
C HIS A 420 -0.47 3.25 12.80
N VAL A 421 0.15 2.09 12.57
CA VAL A 421 1.11 1.49 13.51
C VAL A 421 2.40 2.33 13.63
N ARG A 422 2.93 2.86 12.51
CA ARG A 422 4.20 3.63 12.50
C ARG A 422 4.09 5.03 13.11
N TYR A 423 2.96 5.72 12.92
CA TYR A 423 2.80 7.14 13.30
C TYR A 423 2.06 7.30 14.63
N GLY A 424 1.44 6.23 15.15
CA GLY A 424 0.60 6.27 16.34
C GLY A 424 -0.72 7.01 16.09
N GLY A 425 -1.83 6.53 16.65
CA GLY A 425 -3.13 7.19 16.56
C GLY A 425 -3.94 6.88 15.30
N ARG A 426 -5.14 7.47 15.22
CA ARG A 426 -6.08 7.34 14.10
C ARG A 426 -5.94 8.48 13.09
N GLY A 427 -6.21 8.21 11.83
CA GLY A 427 -6.10 9.21 10.77
C GLY A 427 -6.30 8.67 9.37
N VAL A 428 -6.09 9.53 8.38
CA VAL A 428 -6.05 9.20 6.96
C VAL A 428 -4.64 9.42 6.42
N MET A 429 -4.25 8.69 5.37
CA MET A 429 -2.98 8.93 4.68
C MET A 429 -3.26 9.75 3.43
N ILE A 430 -2.45 10.80 3.21
CA ILE A 430 -2.45 11.55 1.95
C ILE A 430 -1.12 11.30 1.26
N TYR A 431 -1.19 10.88 0.01
CA TYR A 431 -0.03 10.67 -0.85
C TYR A 431 0.16 11.91 -1.73
N TRP A 432 1.32 12.54 -1.62
CA TRP A 432 1.65 13.80 -2.28
C TRP A 432 2.60 13.57 -3.45
N HIS A 433 2.49 14.41 -4.46
CA HIS A 433 3.38 14.49 -5.61
C HIS A 433 3.88 15.92 -5.71
N VAL A 434 5.17 16.10 -5.47
CA VAL A 434 5.81 17.41 -5.34
C VAL A 434 6.94 17.50 -6.36
N GLU A 435 6.89 18.50 -7.22
CA GLU A 435 7.95 18.80 -8.19
C GLU A 435 9.19 19.37 -7.47
N LYS A 436 10.37 19.24 -8.09
CA LYS A 436 11.69 19.63 -7.52
C LYS A 436 11.72 21.04 -6.91
N GLY A 437 10.95 21.99 -7.43
CA GLY A 437 10.76 23.35 -6.91
C GLY A 437 9.68 23.50 -5.84
N SER A 438 9.25 22.43 -5.16
CA SER A 438 8.25 22.46 -4.06
C SER A 438 6.80 22.76 -4.45
N THR A 439 6.42 22.66 -5.73
CA THR A 439 5.00 22.73 -6.13
C THR A 439 4.35 21.36 -6.01
N CYS A 440 3.24 21.27 -5.27
CA CYS A 440 2.42 20.07 -5.24
C CYS A 440 1.57 19.99 -6.51
N VAL A 441 1.82 19.00 -7.36
CA VAL A 441 1.12 18.80 -8.64
C VAL A 441 -0.08 17.87 -8.50
N PHE A 442 -0.03 16.94 -7.54
CA PHE A 442 -1.12 16.00 -7.30
C PHE A 442 -1.13 15.51 -5.85
N SER A 443 -2.33 15.24 -5.33
CA SER A 443 -2.48 14.59 -4.03
C SER A 443 -3.66 13.63 -4.06
N GLN A 444 -3.61 12.59 -3.24
CA GLN A 444 -4.72 11.65 -3.12
C GLN A 444 -4.79 11.01 -1.75
N LEU A 445 -6.00 10.66 -1.34
CA LEU A 445 -6.22 9.87 -0.14
C LEU A 445 -5.82 8.41 -0.41
N LYS A 446 -5.08 7.83 0.54
CA LYS A 446 -4.55 6.48 0.49
C LYS A 446 -4.95 5.74 1.77
N ARG A 447 -5.22 4.44 1.67
CA ARG A 447 -5.39 3.58 2.85
C ARG A 447 -4.04 3.09 3.36
N CYS A 448 -3.95 2.77 4.65
CA CYS A 448 -2.71 2.25 5.22
C CYS A 448 -2.26 0.94 4.54
N SER A 449 -3.21 0.19 3.98
CA SER A 449 -2.97 -1.09 3.30
C SER A 449 -2.75 -1.00 1.79
N SER A 450 -2.94 0.17 1.18
CA SER A 450 -2.77 0.37 -0.27
C SER A 450 -1.29 0.41 -0.67
N SER A 451 -1.01 -0.04 -1.90
CA SER A 451 0.35 -0.03 -2.47
C SER A 451 0.82 1.40 -2.75
N GLU A 452 2.01 1.77 -2.25
CA GLU A 452 2.61 3.07 -2.56
C GLU A 452 3.00 3.20 -4.03
N VAL A 453 3.44 2.11 -4.65
CA VAL A 453 3.77 2.08 -6.09
C VAL A 453 2.56 2.39 -6.95
N ALA A 454 1.39 1.87 -6.58
CA ALA A 454 0.15 2.17 -7.29
C ALA A 454 -0.24 3.65 -7.14
N SER A 455 -0.14 4.18 -5.90
CA SER A 455 -0.40 5.59 -5.62
C SER A 455 0.57 6.51 -6.37
N MET A 456 1.83 6.10 -6.48
CA MET A 456 2.84 6.81 -7.25
C MET A 456 2.49 6.85 -8.75
N ILE A 457 2.28 5.69 -9.38
CA ILE A 457 1.96 5.62 -10.82
C ILE A 457 0.69 6.42 -11.12
N LYS A 458 -0.31 6.36 -10.24
CA LYS A 458 -1.55 7.12 -10.40
C LYS A 458 -1.34 8.63 -10.45
N GLY A 459 -0.47 9.18 -9.59
CA GLY A 459 -0.23 10.62 -9.62
C GLY A 459 0.58 11.06 -10.84
N VAL A 460 1.50 10.22 -11.31
CA VAL A 460 2.22 10.47 -12.57
C VAL A 460 1.29 10.46 -13.78
N LEU A 461 0.28 9.59 -13.79
CA LEU A 461 -0.66 9.48 -14.92
C LEU A 461 -1.86 10.43 -14.86
N ARG A 462 -2.17 10.97 -13.69
CA ARG A 462 -3.42 11.74 -13.46
C ARG A 462 -3.20 13.12 -12.84
N HIS A 463 -1.97 13.62 -12.82
CA HIS A 463 -1.76 15.00 -12.41
C HIS A 463 -2.54 15.93 -13.36
N CYS A 464 -3.19 16.94 -12.81
CA CYS A 464 -3.99 17.90 -13.57
C CYS A 464 -3.15 19.09 -14.06
N THR A 465 -1.84 18.86 -14.28
CA THR A 465 -0.86 19.87 -14.68
C THR A 465 -0.33 19.59 -16.08
N ASP A 466 0.14 20.62 -16.77
CA ASP A 466 0.65 20.54 -18.16
C ASP A 466 2.09 19.98 -18.22
N MET A 467 2.73 19.84 -17.05
CA MET A 467 4.08 19.31 -16.90
C MET A 467 4.15 17.82 -17.24
N GLU A 468 5.20 17.39 -17.93
CA GLU A 468 5.50 15.97 -18.15
C GLU A 468 6.47 15.43 -17.09
N ILE A 469 6.10 14.36 -16.40
CA ILE A 469 6.94 13.70 -15.39
C ILE A 469 7.73 12.56 -16.04
N GLN A 470 9.04 12.76 -16.21
CA GLN A 470 9.96 11.75 -16.73
C GLN A 470 10.66 10.95 -15.63
N ARG A 471 10.84 11.51 -14.43
CA ARG A 471 11.51 10.83 -13.30
C ARG A 471 10.74 11.00 -12.00
N GLN A 472 10.44 9.89 -11.34
CA GLN A 472 9.68 9.87 -10.10
C GLN A 472 10.51 9.31 -8.93
N TYR A 473 10.68 10.12 -7.89
CA TYR A 473 11.38 9.76 -6.66
C TYR A 473 10.41 9.24 -5.60
N VAL A 474 10.76 8.13 -4.96
CA VAL A 474 9.97 7.50 -3.87
C VAL A 474 10.87 7.05 -2.72
N ASP A 475 10.33 6.88 -1.53
CA ASP A 475 11.05 6.22 -0.43
C ASP A 475 11.14 4.70 -0.66
N SER A 476 11.86 3.99 0.21
CA SER A 476 12.08 2.53 0.12
C SER A 476 10.80 1.70 0.02
N HIS A 477 9.67 2.18 0.54
CA HIS A 477 8.38 1.49 0.47
C HIS A 477 7.73 1.57 -0.93
N GLY A 478 8.16 2.52 -1.78
CA GLY A 478 7.80 2.61 -3.19
C GLY A 478 8.65 1.72 -4.11
N GLN A 479 9.60 0.95 -3.57
CA GLN A 479 10.42 0.02 -4.36
C GLN A 479 9.65 -1.27 -4.68
N SER A 480 9.45 -1.57 -5.95
CA SER A 480 8.89 -2.85 -6.42
C SER A 480 9.39 -3.20 -7.81
N SER A 481 9.78 -4.46 -8.05
CA SER A 481 10.15 -4.94 -9.39
C SER A 481 9.02 -4.76 -10.40
N ILE A 482 7.76 -4.90 -9.97
CA ILE A 482 6.58 -4.66 -10.81
C ILE A 482 6.46 -3.15 -11.09
N GLY A 483 6.75 -2.31 -10.09
CA GLY A 483 6.80 -0.85 -10.26
C GLY A 483 7.78 -0.45 -11.36
N PHE A 484 9.03 -0.89 -11.27
CA PHE A 484 10.05 -0.65 -12.32
C PHE A 484 9.58 -1.09 -13.71
N ALA A 485 8.97 -2.27 -13.82
CA ALA A 485 8.47 -2.78 -15.10
C ALA A 485 7.37 -1.88 -15.68
N PHE A 486 6.39 -1.46 -14.87
CA PHE A 486 5.30 -0.60 -15.35
C PHE A 486 5.77 0.83 -15.63
N CYS A 487 6.63 1.41 -14.80
CA CYS A 487 7.22 2.73 -15.04
C CYS A 487 7.96 2.77 -16.39
N HIS A 488 8.81 1.76 -16.64
CA HIS A 488 9.51 1.65 -17.92
C HIS A 488 8.54 1.48 -19.12
N LEU A 489 7.48 0.68 -18.97
CA LEU A 489 6.46 0.52 -20.02
C LEU A 489 5.58 1.77 -20.25
N LEU A 490 5.51 2.66 -19.26
CA LEU A 490 4.75 3.92 -19.32
C LEU A 490 5.63 5.11 -19.71
N GLY A 491 6.94 4.91 -19.92
CA GLY A 491 7.85 5.94 -20.42
C GLY A 491 8.48 6.84 -19.35
N PHE A 492 8.47 6.45 -18.07
CA PHE A 492 9.11 7.25 -17.01
C PHE A 492 9.99 6.42 -16.07
N GLU A 493 10.97 7.06 -15.45
CA GLU A 493 11.97 6.46 -14.58
C GLU A 493 11.51 6.42 -13.12
N LEU A 494 11.61 5.27 -12.48
CA LEU A 494 11.41 5.12 -11.04
C LEU A 494 12.75 5.23 -10.31
N ALA A 495 12.89 6.23 -9.43
CA ALA A 495 14.09 6.51 -8.65
C ALA A 495 13.83 6.34 -7.14
N PRO A 496 13.80 5.09 -6.61
CA PRO A 496 13.54 4.86 -5.21
C PRO A 496 14.79 5.13 -4.35
N ARG A 497 14.59 5.71 -3.17
CA ARG A 497 15.62 5.78 -2.13
C ARG A 497 15.77 4.40 -1.49
N LEU A 498 16.88 3.72 -1.79
CA LEU A 498 17.18 2.37 -1.28
C LEU A 498 17.88 2.43 0.08
N LYS A 499 17.12 2.46 1.19
CA LYS A 499 17.71 2.49 2.55
C LYS A 499 18.58 1.27 2.85
N ALA A 500 18.18 0.09 2.39
CA ALA A 500 18.91 -1.17 2.60
C ALA A 500 19.54 -1.68 1.30
N ILE A 501 20.31 -0.83 0.61
CA ILE A 501 20.92 -1.15 -0.68
C ILE A 501 21.77 -2.43 -0.64
N ALA A 502 22.47 -2.69 0.47
CA ALA A 502 23.29 -3.89 0.66
C ALA A 502 22.50 -5.21 0.63
N ARG A 503 21.18 -5.16 0.86
CA ARG A 503 20.28 -6.34 0.78
C ARG A 503 19.66 -6.51 -0.61
N GLN A 504 19.86 -5.54 -1.51
CA GLN A 504 19.30 -5.60 -2.85
C GLN A 504 20.12 -6.51 -3.73
N THR A 505 19.42 -7.16 -4.64
CA THR A 505 19.99 -8.13 -5.57
C THR A 505 19.82 -7.66 -7.00
N LEU A 506 20.91 -7.63 -7.76
CA LEU A 506 20.88 -7.29 -9.18
C LEU A 506 20.40 -8.50 -9.99
N ALA A 507 19.78 -8.26 -11.13
CA ALA A 507 19.45 -9.32 -12.08
C ALA A 507 20.61 -9.49 -13.07
N LEU A 508 20.86 -10.72 -13.54
CA LEU A 508 21.75 -10.95 -14.68
C LEU A 508 20.95 -11.30 -15.93
N PRO A 509 21.37 -10.83 -17.11
CA PRO A 509 20.72 -11.18 -18.36
C PRO A 509 20.95 -12.66 -18.71
N HIS A 510 22.11 -13.23 -18.36
CA HIS A 510 22.38 -14.67 -18.52
C HIS A 510 23.40 -15.20 -17.49
N PRO A 511 23.39 -16.52 -17.19
CA PRO A 511 24.22 -17.14 -16.16
C PRO A 511 25.75 -16.99 -16.34
N GLY A 512 26.22 -16.71 -17.57
CA GLY A 512 27.64 -16.56 -17.89
C GLY A 512 28.30 -15.28 -17.36
N LEU A 513 27.54 -14.29 -16.86
CA LEU A 513 28.06 -13.02 -16.29
C LEU A 513 28.37 -13.11 -14.79
N ARG A 514 28.66 -14.30 -14.27
CA ARG A 514 29.00 -14.52 -12.85
C ARG A 514 30.37 -13.90 -12.51
N ALA A 515 30.40 -12.58 -12.37
CA ALA A 515 31.50 -11.82 -11.76
C ALA A 515 31.04 -11.02 -10.52
N CYS A 516 29.74 -11.03 -10.18
CA CYS A 516 29.21 -10.23 -9.07
C CYS A 516 28.30 -11.09 -8.14
N PRO A 517 28.35 -10.94 -6.80
CA PRO A 517 27.80 -11.93 -5.85
C PRO A 517 26.28 -11.96 -5.70
N ILE A 518 25.52 -11.22 -6.52
CA ILE A 518 24.11 -10.95 -6.22
C ILE A 518 23.27 -10.93 -7.50
N CYS A 519 22.82 -12.11 -7.96
CA CYS A 519 22.36 -12.29 -9.34
C CYS A 519 21.28 -13.38 -9.51
N PHE A 520 20.17 -13.08 -10.22
CA PHE A 520 19.11 -14.03 -10.65
C PHE A 520 18.49 -13.68 -12.03
N PRO A 521 17.75 -14.61 -12.69
CA PRO A 521 17.28 -14.44 -14.08
C PRO A 521 15.93 -13.69 -14.26
N PHE A 522 15.79 -13.07 -15.44
CA PHE A 522 14.65 -12.28 -15.93
C PHE A 522 13.53 -13.15 -16.56
N PHE A 523 12.28 -12.69 -16.56
CA PHE A 523 11.11 -13.42 -17.12
C PHE A 523 10.33 -12.57 -18.15
N PRO A 524 9.70 -13.20 -19.17
CA PRO A 524 9.19 -12.54 -20.37
C PRO A 524 7.86 -11.77 -20.18
N ALA A 525 7.76 -10.65 -20.89
CA ALA A 525 6.63 -9.72 -20.91
C ALA A 525 5.73 -9.95 -22.14
N SER A 526 4.63 -10.70 -21.99
CA SER A 526 3.62 -10.82 -23.06
C SER A 526 2.22 -10.31 -22.66
N SER A 527 1.93 -10.15 -21.37
CA SER A 527 0.61 -9.69 -20.90
C SER A 527 0.60 -8.30 -20.25
N THR A 528 1.75 -7.62 -20.15
CA THR A 528 1.89 -6.32 -19.49
C THR A 528 1.51 -5.14 -20.38
N GLY A 529 1.80 -5.18 -21.68
CA GLY A 529 1.51 -4.07 -22.62
C GLY A 529 0.02 -3.68 -22.71
N ARG A 530 -0.89 -4.66 -22.70
CA ARG A 530 -2.36 -4.43 -22.66
C ARG A 530 -2.79 -3.60 -21.46
N ARG A 531 -2.20 -3.89 -20.31
CA ARG A 531 -2.55 -3.28 -19.03
C ARG A 531 -1.96 -1.88 -18.91
N SER A 532 -0.72 -1.68 -19.39
CA SER A 532 -0.10 -0.35 -19.47
C SER A 532 -0.89 0.60 -20.37
N SER A 533 -1.41 0.10 -21.50
CA SER A 533 -2.23 0.90 -22.44
C SER A 533 -3.48 1.47 -21.78
N ARG A 534 -4.15 0.66 -20.94
CA ARG A 534 -5.36 1.13 -20.25
C ARG A 534 -5.07 2.06 -19.07
N MET A 535 -3.95 1.86 -18.35
CA MET A 535 -3.48 2.82 -17.34
C MET A 535 -3.24 4.19 -17.97
N HIS A 536 -2.52 4.22 -19.09
CA HIS A 536 -2.19 5.45 -19.81
C HIS A 536 -3.46 6.18 -20.28
N SER A 537 -4.47 5.45 -20.77
CA SER A 537 -5.77 6.04 -21.16
C SER A 537 -6.66 6.50 -19.99
N GLY A 538 -6.25 6.34 -18.73
CA GLY A 538 -7.04 6.71 -17.55
C GLY A 538 -8.24 5.80 -17.23
N LEU A 539 -8.56 4.83 -18.10
CA LEU A 539 -9.74 3.95 -18.01
C LEU A 539 -9.62 2.80 -17.00
N ALA A 540 -8.48 2.66 -16.32
CA ALA A 540 -8.27 1.71 -15.23
C ALA A 540 -7.43 2.34 -14.11
N ASP A 541 -7.74 1.99 -12.86
CA ASP A 541 -6.97 2.43 -11.69
C ASP A 541 -5.66 1.60 -11.59
N PRO A 542 -4.49 2.23 -11.44
CA PRO A 542 -3.22 1.50 -11.36
C PRO A 542 -3.19 0.47 -10.23
N GLU A 543 -3.87 0.73 -9.11
CA GLU A 543 -3.94 -0.22 -7.99
C GLU A 543 -4.67 -1.50 -8.39
N ALA A 544 -5.78 -1.38 -9.13
CA ALA A 544 -6.56 -2.53 -9.62
C ALA A 544 -5.72 -3.48 -10.48
N ILE A 545 -4.85 -2.94 -11.34
CA ILE A 545 -3.98 -3.73 -12.20
C ILE A 545 -2.82 -4.36 -11.42
N LEU A 546 -2.14 -3.57 -10.59
CA LEU A 546 -0.94 -4.03 -9.86
C LEU A 546 -1.28 -5.12 -8.83
N ARG A 547 -2.49 -5.10 -8.27
CA ARG A 547 -3.01 -6.14 -7.35
C ARG A 547 -2.91 -7.56 -7.92
N ARG A 548 -3.03 -7.74 -9.24
CA ARG A 548 -2.86 -9.06 -9.89
C ARG A 548 -1.43 -9.61 -9.79
N PHE A 549 -0.44 -8.73 -9.78
CA PHE A 549 0.97 -9.12 -9.78
C PHE A 549 1.57 -9.26 -8.38
N ALA A 550 0.88 -8.75 -7.35
CA ALA A 550 1.33 -8.77 -5.96
C ALA A 550 1.54 -10.19 -5.37
N ARG A 551 1.10 -11.25 -6.07
CA ARG A 551 1.31 -12.66 -5.68
C ARG A 551 2.28 -13.45 -6.54
N ALA A 552 2.81 -12.90 -7.62
CA ALA A 552 3.70 -13.64 -8.52
C ALA A 552 5.06 -13.99 -7.88
N ARG A 553 5.41 -13.42 -6.71
CA ARG A 553 6.60 -13.83 -5.96
C ARG A 553 6.32 -13.82 -4.46
N GLY A 554 6.81 -14.84 -3.76
CA GLY A 554 6.96 -14.86 -2.30
C GLY A 554 8.00 -13.86 -1.81
N VAL A 555 7.88 -12.58 -2.21
CA VAL A 555 8.59 -11.48 -1.57
C VAL A 555 7.68 -10.99 -0.46
N VAL A 556 8.08 -11.31 0.76
CA VAL A 556 7.50 -10.79 1.99
C VAL A 556 7.63 -9.26 1.95
N VAL A 557 6.60 -8.57 1.49
CA VAL A 557 6.44 -7.14 1.72
C VAL A 557 5.81 -6.98 3.10
N GLY A 558 6.69 -6.93 4.10
CA GLY A 558 6.36 -6.72 5.50
C GLY A 558 7.66 -6.71 6.30
N PRO A 559 7.75 -5.90 7.37
CA PRO A 559 8.97 -5.77 8.13
C PRO A 559 9.30 -7.14 8.74
N LYS A 560 10.42 -7.73 8.33
CA LYS A 560 11.17 -8.53 9.28
C LYS A 560 11.80 -7.49 10.21
N THR A 561 11.21 -7.38 11.40
CA THR A 561 11.84 -6.75 12.57
C THR A 561 13.29 -7.20 12.68
#